data_AF-A0A1Q7TH44-F1
#
_entry.id   AF-A0A1Q7TH44-F1
#
_cell.length_a   1.000
_cell.length_b   1.000
_cell.length_c   1.000
_cell.angle_alpha   90.00
_cell.angle_beta   90.00
_cell.angle_gamma   90.00
#
_symmetry.space_group_name_H-M   'P 1'
#
loop_
_entity.id
_entity.type
_entity.pdbx_description
1 polymer ?
#
loop_
_entity_poly.entity_id
_entity_poly.type
_entity_poly.pdbx_seq_one_letter_code
_entity_poly.pdbx_strand_id
1 'polypeptide(L)'
;MKNSARRFRWLQRPYLIFIVCLVSITTSPADAQVTQKIKSPDGKYSVEVVRGRPSEDSLVISKGEGVIAKVPTPVGPEGSFFQTLWSPDGRYVAINKQRSSRSGGDEMWIVALPSGKVLRQPDDALWNELEKRADACIDEKHLSEAGGKVFLTLTATGWREGGLRFRLDVWLSEIETHCFVDGTVEPLNLRMINDWKVSTANPTSSGNGDKPSDSAIEQKLLGYWKSPSQVYHIIADGKMYVGRRKDVTTERWNVKDGKFYWWSVPYTIVTLTDEEFVFREIGGIGGQEETFTLIRSTKEEVDPE
;
A
#
# COMPACT_ATOMS: atom_id res chain seq x y z
N MET A 1 20.29 48.11 -71.81
CA MET A 1 21.71 48.11 -71.36
C MET A 1 21.94 46.90 -70.45
N LYS A 2 22.89 46.04 -70.85
CA LYS A 2 23.63 44.97 -70.14
C LYS A 2 22.87 43.89 -69.32
N ASN A 3 22.78 42.72 -69.96
CA ASN A 3 22.56 41.38 -69.39
C ASN A 3 23.67 40.94 -68.42
N SER A 4 23.32 40.20 -67.37
CA SER A 4 24.26 39.36 -66.60
C SER A 4 23.68 37.97 -66.40
N ALA A 5 24.32 36.97 -67.00
CA ALA A 5 23.97 35.56 -66.93
C ALA A 5 24.77 34.88 -65.81
N ARG A 6 24.11 34.09 -64.95
CA ARG A 6 24.77 33.15 -64.01
C ARG A 6 24.48 31.72 -64.44
N ARG A 7 25.56 30.95 -64.67
CA ARG A 7 25.53 29.53 -65.03
C ARG A 7 25.32 28.68 -63.78
N PHE A 8 24.35 27.77 -63.81
CA PHE A 8 24.15 26.71 -62.82
C PHE A 8 24.96 25.47 -63.24
N ARG A 9 25.81 24.95 -62.34
CA ARG A 9 26.48 23.64 -62.51
C ARG A 9 25.72 22.58 -61.73
N TRP A 10 25.33 21.50 -62.41
CA TRP A 10 24.82 20.28 -61.80
C TRP A 10 25.98 19.39 -61.35
N LEU A 11 25.97 18.96 -60.08
CA LEU A 11 26.84 17.91 -59.55
C LEU A 11 25.98 16.66 -59.35
N GLN A 12 26.28 15.59 -60.09
CA GLN A 12 25.72 14.26 -59.88
C GLN A 12 26.19 13.70 -58.53
N ARG A 13 25.25 13.17 -57.73
CA ARG A 13 25.54 12.36 -56.54
C ARG A 13 25.38 10.88 -56.87
N PRO A 14 26.28 9.99 -56.40
CA PRO A 14 26.11 8.55 -56.56
C PRO A 14 25.11 8.00 -55.52
N TYR A 15 24.25 7.08 -55.96
CA TYR A 15 23.33 6.33 -55.11
C TYR A 15 24.07 5.15 -54.45
N LEU A 16 24.07 5.11 -53.12
CA LEU A 16 24.52 3.96 -52.32
C LEU A 16 23.28 3.09 -52.02
N ILE A 17 23.24 1.86 -52.54
CA ILE A 17 22.17 0.89 -52.27
C ILE A 17 22.53 0.14 -50.98
N PHE A 18 21.78 0.37 -49.90
CA PHE A 18 21.84 -0.45 -48.69
C PHE A 18 20.91 -1.65 -48.85
N ILE A 19 21.48 -2.86 -48.88
CA ILE A 19 20.72 -4.12 -48.76
C ILE A 19 20.44 -4.32 -47.27
N VAL A 20 19.18 -4.10 -46.86
CA VAL A 20 18.70 -4.41 -45.51
C VAL A 20 18.28 -5.89 -45.48
N CYS A 21 19.11 -6.75 -44.91
CA CYS A 21 18.71 -8.11 -44.55
C CYS A 21 17.73 -8.04 -43.38
N LEU A 22 16.43 -8.24 -43.65
CA LEU A 22 15.42 -8.48 -42.63
C LEU A 22 15.68 -9.86 -41.99
N VAL A 23 16.43 -9.89 -40.89
CA VAL A 23 16.47 -11.05 -40.00
C VAL A 23 15.15 -11.07 -39.23
N SER A 24 14.25 -11.95 -39.63
CA SER A 24 13.00 -12.19 -38.88
C SER A 24 13.35 -12.97 -37.61
N ILE A 25 13.46 -12.26 -36.48
CA ILE A 25 13.59 -12.89 -35.17
C ILE A 25 12.21 -13.45 -34.82
N THR A 26 12.02 -14.77 -34.98
CA THR A 26 10.85 -15.46 -34.43
C THR A 26 11.06 -15.61 -32.92
N THR A 27 10.63 -14.62 -32.15
CA THR A 27 10.48 -14.77 -30.70
C THR A 27 9.40 -15.81 -30.45
N SER A 28 9.77 -16.97 -29.92
CA SER A 28 8.81 -17.96 -29.44
C SER A 28 7.88 -17.28 -28.43
N PRO A 29 6.55 -17.46 -28.52
CA PRO A 29 5.64 -16.94 -27.51
C PRO A 29 6.08 -17.48 -26.15
N ALA A 30 6.32 -16.57 -25.20
CA ALA A 30 6.59 -16.95 -23.82
C ALA A 30 5.31 -17.63 -23.30
N ASP A 31 5.42 -18.91 -22.95
CA ASP A 31 4.28 -19.66 -22.39
C ASP A 31 3.81 -18.98 -21.10
N ALA A 32 2.51 -18.73 -21.02
CA ALA A 32 1.90 -18.14 -19.83
C ALA A 32 2.13 -19.05 -18.63
N GLN A 33 2.62 -18.49 -17.52
CA GLN A 33 2.94 -19.26 -16.32
C GLN A 33 1.76 -19.25 -15.36
N VAL A 34 1.28 -20.44 -15.00
CA VAL A 34 0.29 -20.63 -13.92
C VAL A 34 1.05 -20.78 -12.61
N THR A 35 0.86 -19.83 -11.71
CA THR A 35 1.65 -19.76 -10.47
C THR A 35 0.83 -20.03 -9.22
N GLN A 36 -0.49 -19.85 -9.27
CA GLN A 36 -1.37 -20.09 -8.12
C GLN A 36 -2.74 -20.57 -8.60
N LYS A 37 -3.17 -21.74 -8.11
CA LYS A 37 -4.49 -22.32 -8.37
C LYS A 37 -5.20 -22.60 -7.05
N ILE A 38 -6.30 -21.90 -6.80
CA ILE A 38 -7.13 -22.07 -5.59
C ILE A 38 -8.44 -22.74 -5.97
N LYS A 39 -8.76 -23.86 -5.32
CA LYS A 39 -10.00 -24.61 -5.56
C LYS A 39 -11.10 -24.18 -4.59
N SER A 40 -12.33 -24.24 -5.08
CA SER A 40 -13.54 -24.19 -4.25
C SER A 40 -13.60 -25.35 -3.25
N PRO A 41 -14.32 -25.22 -2.12
CA PRO A 41 -14.42 -26.27 -1.10
C PRO A 41 -14.94 -27.61 -1.62
N ASP A 42 -15.84 -27.59 -2.61
CA ASP A 42 -16.38 -28.79 -3.25
C ASP A 42 -15.52 -29.29 -4.43
N GLY A 43 -14.42 -28.59 -4.73
CA GLY A 43 -13.48 -28.90 -5.79
C GLY A 43 -13.99 -28.67 -7.22
N LYS A 44 -15.23 -28.19 -7.42
CA LYS A 44 -15.83 -28.05 -8.76
C LYS A 44 -15.26 -26.87 -9.53
N TYR A 45 -14.94 -25.80 -8.82
CA TYR A 45 -14.41 -24.56 -9.38
C TYR A 45 -12.98 -24.31 -8.94
N SER A 46 -12.24 -23.54 -9.74
CA SER A 46 -10.94 -22.99 -9.36
C SER A 46 -10.76 -21.55 -9.87
N VAL A 47 -9.95 -20.77 -9.16
CA VAL A 47 -9.41 -19.50 -9.64
C VAL A 47 -7.91 -19.63 -9.79
N GLU A 48 -7.41 -19.18 -10.93
CA GLU A 48 -6.00 -19.24 -11.31
C GLU A 48 -5.48 -17.86 -11.66
N VAL A 49 -4.28 -17.55 -11.19
CA VAL A 49 -3.53 -16.37 -11.61
C VAL A 49 -2.67 -16.78 -12.81
N VAL A 50 -3.02 -16.26 -13.99
CA VAL A 50 -2.27 -16.48 -15.23
C VAL A 50 -1.43 -15.25 -15.52
N ARG A 51 -0.11 -15.44 -15.47
CA ARG A 51 0.88 -14.39 -15.77
C ARG A 51 1.34 -14.52 -17.21
N GLY A 52 1.23 -13.43 -17.97
CA GLY A 52 1.69 -13.34 -19.35
C GLY A 52 2.55 -12.10 -19.55
N ARG A 53 2.44 -11.45 -20.71
CA ARG A 53 2.83 -10.04 -20.80
C ARG A 53 1.95 -9.21 -19.84
N PRO A 54 2.38 -8.03 -19.34
CA PRO A 54 1.57 -7.24 -18.41
C PRO A 54 0.13 -6.94 -18.88
N SER A 55 -0.11 -6.91 -20.20
CA SER A 55 -1.45 -6.75 -20.81
C SER A 55 -2.25 -8.05 -20.93
N GLU A 56 -1.64 -9.19 -20.66
CA GLU A 56 -2.19 -10.54 -20.79
C GLU A 56 -2.46 -11.20 -19.42
N ASP A 57 -2.01 -10.55 -18.35
CA ASP A 57 -2.31 -10.97 -16.98
C ASP A 57 -3.81 -11.09 -16.76
N SER A 58 -4.22 -12.18 -16.13
CA SER A 58 -5.63 -12.44 -15.92
C SER A 58 -5.90 -13.38 -14.75
N LEU A 59 -7.10 -13.23 -14.20
CA LEU A 59 -7.71 -14.22 -13.32
C LEU A 59 -8.56 -15.15 -14.18
N VAL A 60 -8.24 -16.44 -14.16
CA VAL A 60 -8.98 -17.48 -14.88
C VAL A 60 -9.83 -18.24 -13.88
N ILE A 61 -11.13 -18.26 -14.10
CA ILE A 61 -12.08 -19.03 -13.30
C ILE A 61 -12.54 -20.21 -14.15
N SER A 62 -12.39 -21.41 -13.60
CA SER A 62 -12.67 -22.67 -14.29
C SER A 62 -13.66 -23.53 -13.52
N LYS A 63 -14.39 -24.39 -14.24
CA LYS A 63 -15.21 -25.49 -13.72
C LYS A 63 -14.68 -26.80 -14.28
N GLY A 64 -13.99 -27.58 -13.45
CA GLY A 64 -13.17 -28.69 -13.94
C GLY A 64 -12.06 -28.20 -14.88
N GLU A 65 -12.04 -28.70 -16.12
CA GLU A 65 -11.09 -28.28 -17.17
C GLU A 65 -11.61 -27.12 -18.03
N GLY A 66 -12.90 -26.77 -17.92
CA GLY A 66 -13.50 -25.70 -18.72
C GLY A 66 -13.31 -24.33 -18.08
N VAL A 67 -12.76 -23.37 -18.84
CA VAL A 67 -12.72 -21.96 -18.43
C VAL A 67 -14.13 -21.36 -18.55
N ILE A 68 -14.65 -20.81 -17.46
CA ILE A 68 -15.96 -20.13 -17.42
C ILE A 68 -15.83 -18.61 -17.39
N ALA A 69 -14.70 -18.06 -16.92
CA ALA A 69 -14.42 -16.64 -17.00
C ALA A 69 -12.92 -16.36 -17.09
N LYS A 70 -12.58 -15.27 -17.78
CA LYS A 70 -11.24 -14.69 -17.81
C LYS A 70 -11.36 -13.19 -17.52
N VAL A 71 -10.78 -12.74 -16.43
CA VAL A 71 -10.83 -11.34 -15.99
C VAL A 71 -9.46 -10.71 -16.25
N PRO A 72 -9.32 -9.81 -17.23
CA PRO A 72 -8.07 -9.11 -17.48
C PRO A 72 -7.75 -8.18 -16.30
N THR A 73 -6.63 -8.40 -15.63
CA THR A 73 -6.17 -7.54 -14.52
C THR A 73 -4.67 -7.72 -14.33
N PRO A 74 -3.89 -6.64 -14.09
CA PRO A 74 -2.47 -6.77 -13.78
C PRO A 74 -2.27 -7.51 -12.46
N VAL A 75 -1.58 -8.65 -12.42
CA VAL A 75 -1.54 -9.50 -11.20
C VAL A 75 -0.39 -9.17 -10.24
N GLY A 76 0.37 -8.12 -10.52
CA GLY A 76 1.51 -7.70 -9.72
C GLY A 76 2.70 -8.68 -9.81
N PRO A 77 3.81 -8.39 -9.11
CA PRO A 77 4.93 -9.32 -9.02
C PRO A 77 4.53 -10.64 -8.35
N GLU A 78 5.37 -11.66 -8.52
CA GLU A 78 5.22 -12.91 -7.78
C GLU A 78 5.17 -12.68 -6.27
N GLY A 79 4.25 -13.35 -5.58
CA GLY A 79 4.00 -13.16 -4.15
C GLY A 79 3.01 -12.04 -3.81
N SER A 80 2.46 -11.32 -4.79
CA SER A 80 1.38 -10.35 -4.56
C SER A 80 0.19 -11.00 -3.83
N PHE A 81 -0.39 -10.28 -2.87
CA PHE A 81 -1.50 -10.81 -2.07
C PHE A 81 -2.73 -11.11 -2.93
N PHE A 82 -3.23 -12.33 -2.78
CA PHE A 82 -4.36 -12.86 -3.52
C PHE A 82 -5.19 -13.78 -2.62
N GLN A 83 -6.48 -13.46 -2.44
CA GLN A 83 -7.39 -14.23 -1.61
C GLN A 83 -8.69 -14.51 -2.37
N THR A 84 -9.19 -15.74 -2.24
CA THR A 84 -10.51 -16.13 -2.77
C THR A 84 -11.43 -16.52 -1.63
N LEU A 85 -12.68 -16.06 -1.71
CA LEU A 85 -13.73 -16.34 -0.76
C LEU A 85 -14.91 -16.94 -1.53
N TRP A 86 -15.08 -18.25 -1.38
CA TRP A 86 -16.16 -19.00 -2.02
C TRP A 86 -17.44 -18.85 -1.21
N SER A 87 -18.57 -18.57 -1.88
CA SER A 87 -19.85 -18.55 -1.19
C SER A 87 -20.22 -19.96 -0.72
N PRO A 88 -20.81 -20.13 0.48
CA PRO A 88 -21.19 -21.44 1.01
C PRO A 88 -22.16 -22.20 0.11
N ASP A 89 -22.99 -21.46 -0.65
CA ASP A 89 -23.93 -22.03 -1.62
C ASP A 89 -23.28 -22.37 -2.98
N GLY A 90 -21.98 -22.12 -3.16
CA GLY A 90 -21.24 -22.37 -4.40
C GLY A 90 -21.68 -21.52 -5.60
N ARG A 91 -22.49 -20.48 -5.39
CA ARG A 91 -23.01 -19.61 -6.47
C ARG A 91 -22.09 -18.44 -6.81
N TYR A 92 -21.11 -18.11 -5.97
CA TYR A 92 -20.26 -16.95 -6.16
C TYR A 92 -18.82 -17.21 -5.69
N VAL A 93 -17.90 -16.44 -6.24
CA VAL A 93 -16.56 -16.26 -5.69
C VAL A 93 -16.25 -14.77 -5.61
N ALA A 94 -15.84 -14.34 -4.42
CA ALA A 94 -15.23 -13.04 -4.22
C ALA A 94 -13.71 -13.19 -4.26
N ILE A 95 -13.04 -12.26 -4.90
CA ILE A 95 -11.58 -12.29 -5.08
C ILE A 95 -11.05 -10.97 -4.57
N ASN A 96 -10.15 -10.98 -3.57
CA ASN A 96 -9.40 -9.81 -3.14
C ASN A 96 -7.99 -9.88 -3.73
N LYS A 97 -7.49 -8.76 -4.22
CA LYS A 97 -6.15 -8.63 -4.77
C LYS A 97 -5.56 -7.29 -4.39
N GLN A 98 -4.34 -7.30 -3.91
CA GLN A 98 -3.63 -6.06 -3.64
C GLN A 98 -3.29 -5.35 -4.96
N ARG A 99 -3.60 -4.06 -5.05
CA ARG A 99 -3.24 -3.24 -6.22
C ARG A 99 -1.76 -2.89 -6.14
N SER A 100 -0.98 -3.24 -7.17
CA SER A 100 0.48 -3.13 -7.14
C SER A 100 1.04 -1.71 -7.36
N SER A 101 0.21 -0.75 -7.81
CA SER A 101 0.72 0.51 -8.37
C SER A 101 0.04 1.80 -7.88
N ARG A 102 -1.00 1.72 -7.03
CA ARG A 102 -1.62 2.90 -6.44
C ARG A 102 -1.70 2.76 -4.93
N SER A 103 -1.36 3.82 -4.24
CA SER A 103 -1.73 4.04 -2.85
C SER A 103 -3.24 4.24 -2.79
N GLY A 104 -4.01 3.17 -2.53
CA GLY A 104 -5.47 3.24 -2.51
C GLY A 104 -6.23 1.94 -2.83
N GLY A 105 -5.92 0.86 -2.13
CA GLY A 105 -6.88 -0.22 -1.90
C GLY A 105 -6.68 -1.54 -2.65
N ASP A 106 -7.23 -2.59 -2.05
CA ASP A 106 -7.41 -3.90 -2.66
C ASP A 106 -8.46 -3.79 -3.78
N GLU A 107 -8.14 -4.37 -4.93
CA GLU A 107 -9.09 -4.67 -5.97
C GLU A 107 -9.91 -5.88 -5.55
N MET A 108 -11.24 -5.78 -5.65
CA MET A 108 -12.09 -6.93 -5.41
C MET A 108 -13.00 -7.21 -6.61
N TRP A 109 -13.24 -8.49 -6.88
CA TRP A 109 -14.19 -8.95 -7.88
C TRP A 109 -15.23 -9.84 -7.23
N ILE A 110 -16.42 -9.87 -7.82
CA ILE A 110 -17.44 -10.87 -7.50
C ILE A 110 -17.86 -11.52 -8.81
N VAL A 111 -17.69 -12.85 -8.91
CA VAL A 111 -18.03 -13.61 -10.11
C VAL A 111 -19.15 -14.60 -9.78
N ALA A 112 -20.20 -14.61 -10.60
CA ALA A 112 -21.31 -15.54 -10.49
C ALA A 112 -21.00 -16.88 -11.14
N LEU A 113 -21.21 -17.96 -10.39
CA LEU A 113 -21.02 -19.34 -10.81
C LEU A 113 -22.39 -19.99 -11.13
N PRO A 114 -22.47 -20.90 -12.11
CA PRO A 114 -21.41 -21.33 -13.03
C PRO A 114 -21.21 -20.37 -14.22
N SER A 115 -21.98 -19.28 -14.32
CA SER A 115 -22.03 -18.45 -15.52
C SER A 115 -20.71 -17.77 -15.90
N GLY A 116 -19.81 -17.57 -14.94
CA GLY A 116 -18.60 -16.77 -15.12
C GLY A 116 -18.88 -15.26 -15.23
N LYS A 117 -20.13 -14.82 -15.07
CA LYS A 117 -20.49 -13.41 -15.15
C LYS A 117 -19.80 -12.63 -14.01
N VAL A 118 -18.97 -11.67 -14.37
CA VAL A 118 -18.43 -10.69 -13.43
C VAL A 118 -19.58 -9.78 -13.01
N LEU A 119 -19.96 -9.87 -11.74
CA LEU A 119 -20.99 -9.01 -11.14
C LEU A 119 -20.38 -7.71 -10.64
N ARG A 120 -19.15 -7.78 -10.11
CA ARG A 120 -18.38 -6.62 -9.64
C ARG A 120 -16.93 -6.71 -10.09
N GLN A 121 -16.36 -5.57 -10.45
CA GLN A 121 -14.95 -5.34 -10.72
C GLN A 121 -14.48 -4.02 -10.07
N PRO A 122 -13.16 -3.77 -10.00
CA PRO A 122 -12.62 -2.46 -9.67
C PRO A 122 -13.22 -1.39 -10.59
N ASP A 123 -13.45 -0.19 -10.06
CA ASP A 123 -13.94 0.98 -10.79
C ASP A 123 -15.43 0.91 -11.26
N ASP A 124 -16.23 -0.06 -10.79
CA ASP A 124 -17.69 -0.04 -10.99
C ASP A 124 -18.38 1.06 -10.18
N ALA A 125 -19.63 1.41 -10.54
CA ALA A 125 -20.43 2.46 -9.89
C ALA A 125 -20.59 2.30 -8.36
N LEU A 126 -20.51 1.07 -7.85
CA LEU A 126 -20.52 0.79 -6.41
C LEU A 126 -19.32 1.41 -5.70
N TRP A 127 -18.16 1.48 -6.35
CA TRP A 127 -16.96 2.14 -5.81
C TRP A 127 -17.21 3.62 -5.57
N ASN A 128 -17.76 4.31 -6.56
CA ASN A 128 -18.08 5.73 -6.46
C ASN A 128 -19.10 6.01 -5.36
N GLU A 129 -20.06 5.09 -5.13
CA GLU A 129 -21.01 5.20 -4.04
C GLU A 129 -20.35 4.97 -2.67
N LEU A 130 -19.48 3.96 -2.55
CA LEU A 130 -18.72 3.67 -1.33
C LEU A 130 -17.77 4.81 -0.97
N GLU A 131 -17.06 5.35 -1.96
CA GLU A 131 -16.18 6.52 -1.82
C GLU A 131 -16.99 7.73 -1.35
N LYS A 132 -18.10 8.06 -2.01
CA LYS A 132 -19.00 9.15 -1.57
C LYS A 132 -19.53 8.95 -0.15
N ARG A 133 -19.82 7.71 0.26
CA ARG A 133 -20.28 7.41 1.61
C ARG A 133 -19.15 7.46 2.64
N ALA A 134 -17.93 7.07 2.25
CA ALA A 134 -16.73 7.20 3.08
C ALA A 134 -16.41 8.67 3.31
N ASP A 135 -16.46 9.50 2.25
CA ASP A 135 -16.29 10.95 2.33
C ASP A 135 -17.29 11.57 3.31
N ALA A 136 -18.56 11.13 3.28
CA ALA A 136 -19.57 11.60 4.24
C ALA A 136 -19.30 11.19 5.70
N CYS A 137 -18.46 10.19 5.94
CA CYS A 137 -18.05 9.76 7.28
C CYS A 137 -16.77 10.48 7.77
N ILE A 138 -16.01 11.11 6.87
CA ILE A 138 -14.80 11.86 7.22
C ILE A 138 -15.20 13.33 7.39
N ASP A 139 -15.24 13.81 8.64
CA ASP A 139 -15.48 15.22 8.93
C ASP A 139 -14.40 16.08 8.22
N GLU A 140 -14.80 17.23 7.64
CA GLU A 140 -13.90 18.21 6.99
C GLU A 140 -12.71 18.56 7.90
N LYS A 141 -12.93 18.58 9.22
CA LYS A 141 -11.87 18.76 10.20
C LYS A 141 -10.77 17.70 10.09
N HIS A 142 -11.13 16.42 10.02
CA HIS A 142 -10.16 15.32 9.89
C HIS A 142 -9.46 15.33 8.53
N LEU A 143 -10.13 15.73 7.46
CA LEU A 143 -9.52 15.91 6.13
C LEU A 143 -8.46 17.00 6.12
N SER A 144 -8.72 18.13 6.79
CA SER A 144 -7.78 19.25 6.90
C SER A 144 -6.55 18.90 7.74
N GLU A 145 -6.73 18.13 8.82
CA GLU A 145 -5.66 17.62 9.67
C GLU A 145 -4.86 16.50 8.99
N ALA A 146 -5.47 15.76 8.05
CA ALA A 146 -4.84 14.68 7.31
C ALA A 146 -4.11 15.13 6.03
N GLY A 147 -3.96 16.45 5.81
CA GLY A 147 -3.34 17.03 4.62
C GLY A 147 -3.99 16.59 3.31
N GLY A 148 -5.26 16.20 3.38
CA GLY A 148 -6.07 15.77 2.24
C GLY A 148 -5.74 14.38 1.68
N LYS A 149 -4.87 13.59 2.32
CA LYS A 149 -4.57 12.23 1.85
C LYS A 149 -5.43 11.18 2.56
N VAL A 150 -6.41 10.66 1.83
CA VAL A 150 -7.28 9.57 2.26
C VAL A 150 -7.01 8.35 1.40
N PHE A 151 -6.80 7.20 2.03
CA PHE A 151 -6.68 5.91 1.36
C PHE A 151 -7.90 5.05 1.65
N LEU A 152 -8.53 4.54 0.60
CA LEU A 152 -9.71 3.68 0.71
C LEU A 152 -9.34 2.26 0.27
N THR A 153 -9.58 1.28 1.13
CA THR A 153 -9.31 -0.14 0.87
C THR A 153 -10.58 -0.94 1.11
N LEU A 154 -11.15 -1.54 0.06
CA LEU A 154 -12.32 -2.40 0.18
C LEU A 154 -11.91 -3.86 0.06
N THR A 155 -12.21 -4.62 1.10
CA THR A 155 -11.82 -6.02 1.19
C THR A 155 -13.06 -6.85 1.50
N ALA A 156 -13.31 -7.92 0.73
CA ALA A 156 -14.28 -8.92 1.13
C ALA A 156 -13.74 -9.68 2.35
N THR A 157 -14.53 -9.81 3.41
CA THR A 157 -14.09 -10.43 4.67
C THR A 157 -14.69 -11.82 4.88
N GLY A 158 -15.73 -12.17 4.14
CA GLY A 158 -16.33 -13.50 4.17
C GLY A 158 -17.77 -13.50 3.70
N TRP A 159 -18.41 -14.66 3.73
CA TRP A 159 -19.82 -14.82 3.37
C TRP A 159 -20.64 -15.09 4.62
N ARG A 160 -21.85 -14.53 4.68
CA ARG A 160 -22.86 -14.83 5.71
C ARG A 160 -24.25 -14.95 5.08
N GLU A 161 -25.21 -15.35 5.89
CA GLU A 161 -26.62 -15.23 5.52
C GLU A 161 -26.94 -13.77 5.15
N GLY A 162 -27.48 -13.55 3.95
CA GLY A 162 -27.76 -12.22 3.42
C GLY A 162 -26.69 -11.61 2.51
N GLY A 163 -25.51 -12.23 2.35
CA GLY A 163 -24.56 -11.85 1.29
C GLY A 163 -23.08 -11.85 1.67
N LEU A 164 -22.30 -11.14 0.85
CA LEU A 164 -20.87 -10.95 1.03
C LEU A 164 -20.62 -9.87 2.07
N ARG A 165 -19.92 -10.20 3.15
CA ARG A 165 -19.38 -9.21 4.08
C ARG A 165 -18.17 -8.54 3.45
N PHE A 166 -18.11 -7.23 3.60
CA PHE A 166 -16.96 -6.45 3.20
C PHE A 166 -16.57 -5.48 4.31
N ARG A 167 -15.34 -5.02 4.23
CA ARG A 167 -14.77 -3.96 5.05
C ARG A 167 -14.19 -2.90 4.13
N LEU A 168 -14.59 -1.65 4.32
CA LEU A 168 -13.92 -0.49 3.76
C LEU A 168 -13.07 0.13 4.86
N ASP A 169 -11.75 0.01 4.72
CA ASP A 169 -10.76 0.68 5.55
C ASP A 169 -10.43 2.05 4.94
N VAL A 170 -10.62 3.08 5.75
CA VAL A 170 -10.34 4.48 5.44
C VAL A 170 -9.12 4.87 6.26
N TRP A 171 -7.98 4.99 5.61
CA TRP A 171 -6.73 5.34 6.24
C TRP A 171 -6.36 6.80 5.96
N LEU A 172 -6.25 7.58 7.04
CA LEU A 172 -5.83 8.98 7.03
C LEU A 172 -4.36 9.04 7.40
N SER A 173 -3.47 9.09 6.41
CA SER A 173 -2.04 8.82 6.62
C SER A 173 -1.36 9.78 7.60
N GLU A 174 -1.73 11.07 7.59
CA GLU A 174 -1.00 12.06 8.41
C GLU A 174 -1.38 12.01 9.90
N ILE A 175 -2.55 11.45 10.22
CA ILE A 175 -3.02 11.29 11.61
C ILE A 175 -3.08 9.81 12.02
N GLU A 176 -2.53 8.90 11.21
CA GLU A 176 -2.51 7.44 11.42
C GLU A 176 -3.86 6.87 11.89
N THR A 177 -4.96 7.48 11.46
CA THR A 177 -6.30 7.11 11.90
C THR A 177 -6.91 6.16 10.89
N HIS A 178 -7.43 5.04 11.38
CA HIS A 178 -8.16 4.07 10.59
C HIS A 178 -9.63 4.12 10.97
N CYS A 179 -10.48 4.41 9.98
CA CYS A 179 -11.92 4.25 10.11
C CYS A 179 -12.33 3.01 9.33
N PHE A 180 -13.01 2.09 10.00
CA PHE A 180 -13.54 0.90 9.35
C PHE A 180 -15.03 1.06 9.14
N VAL A 181 -15.46 0.72 7.94
CA VAL A 181 -16.86 0.55 7.60
C VAL A 181 -17.05 -0.91 7.27
N ASP A 182 -17.86 -1.59 8.08
CA ASP A 182 -18.29 -2.96 7.79
C ASP A 182 -19.71 -2.93 7.20
N GLY A 183 -19.95 -3.80 6.23
CA GLY A 183 -21.27 -3.93 5.60
C GLY A 183 -21.48 -5.29 4.94
N THR A 184 -22.68 -5.51 4.43
CA THR A 184 -23.02 -6.68 3.60
C THR A 184 -23.59 -6.25 2.26
N VAL A 185 -23.15 -6.91 1.20
CA VAL A 185 -23.66 -6.71 -0.16
C VAL A 185 -24.30 -8.00 -0.64
N GLU A 186 -25.53 -7.88 -1.15
CA GLU A 186 -26.17 -8.95 -1.89
C GLU A 186 -25.61 -8.97 -3.32
N PRO A 187 -25.00 -10.08 -3.79
CA PRO A 187 -24.35 -10.11 -5.11
C PRO A 187 -25.27 -9.76 -6.28
N LEU A 188 -26.57 -10.06 -6.18
CA LEU A 188 -27.56 -9.77 -7.22
C LEU A 188 -28.06 -8.32 -7.16
N ASN A 189 -27.91 -7.66 -6.02
CA ASN A 189 -28.32 -6.28 -5.80
C ASN A 189 -27.16 -5.48 -5.23
N LEU A 190 -26.09 -5.36 -6.03
CA LEU A 190 -24.87 -4.64 -5.64
C LEU A 190 -25.09 -3.15 -5.32
N ARG A 191 -26.28 -2.60 -5.61
CA ARG A 191 -26.64 -1.21 -5.29
C ARG A 191 -27.10 -1.03 -3.85
N MET A 192 -27.41 -2.12 -3.14
CA MET A 192 -27.87 -2.06 -1.76
C MET A 192 -26.81 -2.66 -0.84
N ILE A 193 -26.08 -1.77 -0.19
CA ILE A 193 -25.28 -2.13 0.99
C ILE A 193 -26.24 -2.18 2.18
N ASN A 194 -26.34 -3.36 2.78
CA ASN A 194 -27.10 -3.61 3.99
C ASN A 194 -26.19 -3.53 5.21
N ASP A 195 -26.77 -3.22 6.37
CA ASP A 195 -26.15 -3.30 7.70
C ASP A 195 -24.84 -2.52 7.85
N TRP A 196 -24.82 -1.27 7.40
CA TRP A 196 -23.65 -0.40 7.55
C TRP A 196 -23.35 -0.14 9.02
N LYS A 197 -22.13 -0.45 9.45
CA LYS A 197 -21.62 -0.07 10.76
C LYS A 197 -20.29 0.66 10.58
N VAL A 198 -20.28 1.95 10.90
CA VAL A 198 -19.04 2.69 11.07
C VAL A 198 -18.47 2.32 12.43
N SER A 199 -17.24 1.85 12.43
CA SER A 199 -16.43 1.74 13.62
C SER A 199 -15.15 2.50 13.36
N THR A 200 -14.90 3.55 14.12
CA THR A 200 -13.54 4.05 14.22
C THR A 200 -12.73 2.94 14.88
N ALA A 201 -11.60 2.55 14.27
CA ALA A 201 -10.52 2.18 15.15
C ALA A 201 -10.18 3.48 15.84
N ASN A 202 -10.72 3.69 17.05
CA ASN A 202 -9.96 4.50 17.98
C ASN A 202 -8.57 3.88 17.93
N PRO A 203 -7.54 4.61 17.47
CA PRO A 203 -6.20 4.07 17.27
C PRO A 203 -5.92 3.30 18.53
N THR A 204 -5.89 1.98 18.41
CA THR A 204 -6.18 1.09 19.53
C THR A 204 -5.37 1.59 20.71
N SER A 205 -6.05 2.20 21.70
CA SER A 205 -5.55 2.17 23.06
C SER A 205 -5.56 0.69 23.37
N SER A 206 -4.45 0.04 23.01
CA SER A 206 -4.27 -1.40 23.07
C SER A 206 -4.36 -1.76 24.54
N GLY A 207 -5.57 -2.12 24.97
CA GLY A 207 -5.93 -2.23 26.38
C GLY A 207 -5.92 -0.91 27.14
N ASN A 208 -6.60 -0.90 28.28
CA ASN A 208 -6.34 0.02 29.38
C ASN A 208 -4.94 -0.23 29.99
N GLY A 209 -3.91 -0.44 29.17
CA GLY A 209 -2.55 -0.12 29.56
C GLY A 209 -2.43 1.37 29.33
N ASP A 210 -2.51 2.15 30.40
CA ASP A 210 -2.37 3.61 30.36
C ASP A 210 -1.29 3.99 29.35
N LYS A 211 -1.70 4.59 28.22
CA LYS A 211 -0.74 5.14 27.26
C LYS A 211 0.18 6.03 28.08
N PRO A 212 1.50 5.78 28.07
CA PRO A 212 2.40 6.51 28.95
C PRO A 212 2.23 8.01 28.65
N SER A 213 1.99 8.80 29.69
CA SER A 213 1.96 10.26 29.58
C SER A 213 3.26 10.76 28.93
N ASP A 214 3.23 11.94 28.31
CA ASP A 214 4.44 12.53 27.71
C ASP A 214 5.60 12.55 28.69
N SER A 215 5.35 12.89 29.96
CA SER A 215 6.36 12.83 31.02
C SER A 215 6.90 11.42 31.26
N ALA A 216 6.05 10.39 31.23
CA ALA A 216 6.50 9.00 31.37
C ALA A 216 7.35 8.53 30.18
N ILE A 217 7.04 8.99 28.96
CA ILE A 217 7.84 8.75 27.77
C ILE A 217 9.19 9.47 27.89
N GLU A 218 9.19 10.77 28.25
CA GLU A 218 10.40 11.55 28.45
C GLU A 218 11.34 10.88 29.46
N GLN A 219 10.82 10.43 30.60
CA GLN A 219 11.62 9.73 31.62
C GLN A 219 12.27 8.46 31.08
N LYS A 220 11.56 7.67 30.26
CA LYS A 220 12.13 6.47 29.63
C LYS A 220 13.22 6.80 28.61
N LEU A 221 13.09 7.92 27.90
CA LEU A 221 14.07 8.35 26.90
C LEU A 221 15.37 8.85 27.51
N LEU A 222 15.40 9.31 28.77
CA LEU A 222 16.63 9.81 29.38
C LEU A 222 17.70 8.73 29.47
N GLY A 223 18.92 9.04 29.04
CA GLY A 223 20.07 8.14 29.15
C GLY A 223 20.88 8.01 27.86
N TYR A 224 21.69 6.96 27.80
CA TYR A 224 22.57 6.66 26.66
C TYR A 224 21.92 5.63 25.73
N TRP A 225 22.00 5.93 24.45
CA TRP A 225 21.40 5.14 23.38
C TRP A 225 22.37 5.04 22.22
N LYS A 226 22.43 3.90 21.52
CA LYS A 226 23.31 3.71 20.37
C LYS A 226 22.52 3.20 19.16
N SER A 227 22.85 3.74 18.01
CA SER A 227 22.55 3.12 16.71
C SER A 227 23.80 2.38 16.21
N PRO A 228 23.75 1.72 15.04
CA PRO A 228 24.95 1.11 14.45
C PRO A 228 26.10 2.11 14.18
N SER A 229 25.77 3.37 13.92
CA SER A 229 26.74 4.39 13.48
C SER A 229 27.00 5.50 14.50
N GLN A 230 26.06 5.74 15.42
CA GLN A 230 26.08 6.92 16.29
C GLN A 230 25.69 6.56 17.71
N VAL A 231 26.04 7.48 18.61
CA VAL A 231 25.66 7.40 20.00
C VAL A 231 24.98 8.69 20.41
N TYR A 232 23.93 8.54 21.22
CA TYR A 232 23.03 9.59 21.65
C TYR A 232 23.00 9.62 23.17
N HIS A 233 23.15 10.81 23.74
CA HIS A 233 22.89 11.06 25.16
C HIS A 233 21.72 12.02 25.28
N ILE A 234 20.57 11.48 25.68
CA ILE A 234 19.31 12.22 25.82
C ILE A 234 19.21 12.68 27.27
N ILE A 235 19.15 13.99 27.48
CA ILE A 235 19.06 14.60 28.82
C ILE A 235 17.79 15.42 28.99
N ALA A 236 17.35 15.57 30.25
CA ALA A 236 16.05 16.13 30.60
C ALA A 236 15.84 17.60 30.23
N ASP A 237 16.88 18.33 29.83
CA ASP A 237 16.77 19.74 29.41
C ASP A 237 16.34 19.90 27.93
N GLY A 238 15.91 18.81 27.29
CA GLY A 238 15.51 18.80 25.89
C GLY A 238 16.68 18.80 24.91
N LYS A 239 17.91 18.54 25.38
CA LYS A 239 19.07 18.33 24.51
C LYS A 239 19.40 16.86 24.34
N MET A 240 19.83 16.54 23.14
CA MET A 240 20.37 15.26 22.73
C MET A 240 21.76 15.48 22.15
N TYR A 241 22.76 14.84 22.72
CA TYR A 241 24.14 14.93 22.25
C TYR A 241 24.44 13.76 21.34
N VAL A 242 24.94 14.04 20.13
CA VAL A 242 25.27 12.99 19.14
C VAL A 242 26.77 12.94 18.91
N GLY A 243 27.35 11.74 18.99
CA GLY A 243 28.75 11.48 18.62
C GLY A 243 29.62 10.84 19.71
N ARG A 244 30.83 10.43 19.32
CA ARG A 244 31.84 9.80 20.20
C ARG A 244 33.03 10.76 20.38
N ARG A 245 32.92 11.69 21.34
CA ARG A 245 33.97 12.64 21.79
C ARG A 245 34.40 13.75 20.78
N LYS A 246 34.61 14.94 21.34
CA LYS A 246 35.08 16.22 20.74
C LYS A 246 34.17 16.94 19.73
N ASP A 247 33.47 16.22 18.86
CA ASP A 247 32.56 16.83 17.88
C ASP A 247 31.09 16.55 18.23
N VAL A 248 30.70 16.97 19.44
CA VAL A 248 29.34 16.73 19.93
C VAL A 248 28.40 17.73 19.27
N THR A 249 27.57 17.28 18.33
CA THR A 249 26.43 18.08 17.89
C THR A 249 25.38 18.05 19.00
N THR A 250 24.84 19.23 19.30
CA THR A 250 23.74 19.37 20.25
C THR A 250 22.46 19.53 19.47
N GLU A 251 21.57 18.58 19.64
CA GLU A 251 20.29 18.49 18.98
C GLU A 251 19.18 18.70 20.00
N ARG A 252 18.02 19.18 19.54
CA ARG A 252 16.86 19.38 20.41
C ARG A 252 15.86 18.24 20.26
N TRP A 253 15.30 17.82 21.38
CA TRP A 253 14.22 16.85 21.44
C TRP A 253 13.13 17.28 22.42
N ASN A 254 11.91 16.78 22.23
CA ASN A 254 10.84 16.78 23.23
C ASN A 254 9.84 15.66 22.95
N VAL A 255 8.89 15.45 23.87
CA VAL A 255 7.71 14.62 23.63
C VAL A 255 6.47 15.48 23.74
N LYS A 256 5.54 15.29 22.80
CA LYS A 256 4.25 15.96 22.82
C LYS A 256 3.19 15.07 22.21
N ASP A 257 2.06 14.91 22.89
CA ASP A 257 0.91 14.12 22.44
C ASP A 257 1.29 12.64 22.14
N GLY A 258 2.26 12.10 22.88
CA GLY A 258 2.82 10.77 22.69
C GLY A 258 3.74 10.60 21.48
N LYS A 259 4.18 11.69 20.84
CA LYS A 259 5.14 11.69 19.73
C LYS A 259 6.50 12.20 20.18
N PHE A 260 7.56 11.61 19.63
CA PHE A 260 8.92 12.10 19.81
C PHE A 260 9.21 13.15 18.75
N TYR A 261 9.75 14.31 19.12
CA TYR A 261 10.23 15.28 18.14
C TYR A 261 11.73 15.40 18.23
N TRP A 262 12.37 15.41 17.07
CA TRP A 262 13.80 15.62 16.91
C TRP A 262 14.00 16.74 15.90
N TRP A 263 14.65 17.83 16.32
CA TRP A 263 14.76 19.07 15.52
C TRP A 263 13.42 19.66 15.05
N SER A 264 12.35 19.43 15.82
CA SER A 264 10.96 19.78 15.47
C SER A 264 10.31 18.90 14.40
N VAL A 265 11.02 17.89 13.89
CA VAL A 265 10.43 16.86 13.02
C VAL A 265 9.70 15.85 13.93
N PRO A 266 8.41 15.57 13.68
CA PRO A 266 7.66 14.62 14.47
C PRO A 266 7.95 13.16 14.07
N TYR A 267 8.05 12.30 15.07
CA TYR A 267 8.25 10.86 14.92
C TYR A 267 7.20 10.09 15.73
N THR A 268 6.64 9.04 15.12
CA THR A 268 5.82 8.05 15.80
C THR A 268 6.72 7.12 16.60
N ILE A 269 6.46 6.98 17.90
CA ILE A 269 7.17 6.02 18.75
C ILE A 269 6.58 4.63 18.48
N VAL A 270 7.36 3.75 17.84
CA VAL A 270 6.96 2.39 17.47
C VAL A 270 7.15 1.45 18.66
N THR A 271 8.30 1.54 19.32
CA THR A 271 8.67 0.74 20.50
C THR A 271 9.43 1.61 21.49
N LEU A 272 9.06 1.55 22.78
CA LEU A 272 9.83 2.19 23.85
C LEU A 272 9.86 1.30 25.10
N THR A 273 10.98 0.60 25.26
CA THR A 273 11.30 -0.23 26.42
C THR A 273 12.55 0.30 27.12
N ASP A 274 12.97 -0.37 28.19
CA ASP A 274 14.21 -0.01 28.89
C ASP A 274 15.47 -0.35 28.06
N GLU A 275 15.33 -1.20 27.04
CA GLU A 275 16.43 -1.71 26.21
C GLU A 275 16.41 -1.16 24.78
N GLU A 276 15.24 -0.75 24.28
CA GLU A 276 15.04 -0.44 22.87
C GLU A 276 14.10 0.75 22.68
N PHE A 277 14.51 1.67 21.82
CA PHE A 277 13.72 2.81 21.37
C PHE A 277 13.67 2.82 19.83
N VAL A 278 12.51 2.47 19.27
CA VAL A 278 12.23 2.48 17.83
C VAL A 278 11.24 3.59 17.53
N PHE A 279 11.57 4.44 16.57
CA PHE A 279 10.70 5.54 16.15
C PHE A 279 10.78 5.75 14.64
N ARG A 280 9.70 6.30 14.06
CA ARG A 280 9.54 6.47 12.62
C ARG A 280 9.18 7.90 12.26
N GLU A 281 9.84 8.45 11.25
CA GLU A 281 9.58 9.82 10.78
C GLU A 281 8.19 9.96 10.18
N ILE A 282 7.46 11.01 10.58
CA ILE A 282 6.15 11.33 10.02
C ILE A 282 6.32 12.35 8.90
N GLY A 283 5.97 11.98 7.66
CA GLY A 283 5.94 12.91 6.53
C GLY A 283 7.30 13.18 5.86
N GLY A 284 8.22 12.20 5.91
CA GLY A 284 9.57 12.32 5.35
C GLY A 284 9.63 12.83 3.90
N ILE A 285 10.73 13.51 3.56
CA ILE A 285 10.92 14.16 2.25
C ILE A 285 10.87 13.10 1.14
N GLY A 286 9.91 13.24 0.21
CA GLY A 286 9.71 12.28 -0.88
C GLY A 286 8.78 11.11 -0.53
N GLY A 287 8.10 11.15 0.63
CA GLY A 287 7.15 10.12 1.05
C GLY A 287 7.80 8.81 1.49
N GLN A 288 9.11 8.81 1.71
CA GLN A 288 9.81 7.71 2.37
C GLN A 288 9.85 8.00 3.87
N GLU A 289 9.26 7.11 4.66
CA GLU A 289 9.32 7.17 6.12
C GLU A 289 10.59 6.43 6.58
N GLU A 290 11.50 7.13 7.25
CA GLU A 290 12.68 6.49 7.84
C GLU A 290 12.35 5.95 9.24
N THR A 291 12.80 4.73 9.55
CA THR A 291 12.67 4.12 10.87
C THR A 291 14.05 4.05 11.53
N PHE A 292 14.13 4.56 12.75
CA PHE A 292 15.33 4.60 13.57
C PHE A 292 15.19 3.59 14.71
N THR A 293 16.27 2.90 15.01
CA THR A 293 16.34 1.95 16.13
C THR A 293 17.55 2.28 16.97
N LEU A 294 17.28 2.61 18.22
CA LEU A 294 18.30 2.89 19.22
C LEU A 294 18.24 1.82 20.31
N ILE A 295 19.40 1.27 20.65
CA ILE A 295 19.55 0.29 21.72
C ILE A 295 20.12 1.01 22.94
N ARG A 296 19.58 0.72 24.11
CA ARG A 296 20.07 1.25 25.38
C ARG A 296 21.54 0.89 25.56
N SER A 297 22.33 1.83 26.04
CA SER A 297 23.76 1.64 26.30
C SER A 297 24.13 2.26 27.64
N THR A 298 25.33 1.98 28.14
CA THR A 298 25.85 2.59 29.37
C THR A 298 26.83 3.71 29.02
N LYS A 299 27.05 4.62 29.98
CA LYS A 299 28.03 5.69 29.79
C LYS A 299 29.41 5.14 29.47
N GLU A 300 29.81 4.06 30.14
CA GLU A 300 31.13 3.44 30.02
C GLU A 300 31.34 2.79 28.64
N GLU A 301 30.28 2.25 28.03
CA GLU A 301 30.34 1.68 26.68
C GLU A 301 30.51 2.79 25.62
N VAL A 302 29.87 3.93 25.86
CA VAL A 302 29.80 5.06 24.91
C VAL A 302 31.01 5.98 25.03
N ASP A 303 31.47 6.19 26.25
CA ASP A 303 32.44 7.19 26.65
C ASP A 303 33.43 6.59 27.68
N PRO A 304 34.17 5.53 27.33
CA PRO A 304 35.18 4.95 28.23
C PRO A 304 36.32 5.96 28.39
N GLU A 305 36.52 6.51 29.60
CA GLU A 305 37.56 7.51 29.95
C GLU A 305 38.85 7.42 29.12
#